data_AF-A0A3C1NM37-F1
#
_entry.id   AF-A0A3C1NM37-F1
#
_cell.length_a   1.000
_cell.length_b   1.000
_cell.length_c   1.000
_cell.angle_alpha   90.00
_cell.angle_beta   90.00
_cell.angle_gamma   90.00
#
_symmetry.space_group_name_H-M   'P 1'
#
loop_
_entity.id
_entity.type
_entity.pdbx_description
1 polymer ?
#
loop_
_entity_poly.entity_id
_entity_poly.type
_entity_poly.pdbx_seq_one_letter_code
_entity_poly.pdbx_strand_id
1 'polypeptide(L)' 'MAKYGGCPIPDTDGDGINDEQDKCPNEKGFARYQGCPIPDTDADGV' A
#
# COMPACT_ATOMS: atom_id res chain seq x y z
N MET A 1 -7.93 -18.80 -14.33
CA MET A 1 -7.54 -19.04 -12.93
C MET A 1 -7.29 -17.67 -12.33
N ALA A 2 -8.15 -17.19 -11.42
CA ALA A 2 -7.90 -15.94 -10.71
C ALA A 2 -6.57 -16.10 -9.94
N LYS A 3 -5.68 -15.11 -10.01
CA LYS A 3 -4.32 -15.14 -9.44
C LYS A 3 -4.28 -15.59 -7.96
N TYR A 4 -5.37 -15.40 -7.24
CA TYR A 4 -5.52 -15.73 -5.81
C TYR A 4 -6.53 -16.86 -5.52
N GLY A 5 -6.91 -17.68 -6.51
CA GLY A 5 -7.74 -18.88 -6.27
C GLY A 5 -9.14 -18.62 -5.68
N GLY A 6 -9.65 -17.38 -5.78
CA GLY A 6 -10.92 -16.97 -5.16
C GLY A 6 -10.75 -16.17 -3.87
N CYS A 7 -9.54 -16.03 -3.34
CA CYS A 7 -9.24 -15.08 -2.29
C CYS A 7 -9.17 -13.64 -2.84
N PRO A 8 -9.54 -12.63 -2.03
CA PRO A 8 -9.27 -11.24 -2.37
C PRO A 8 -7.77 -11.02 -2.56
N ILE A 9 -7.42 -10.00 -3.34
CA ILE A 9 -6.02 -9.61 -3.53
C ILE A 9 -5.48 -9.13 -2.17
N PRO A 10 -4.29 -9.57 -1.74
CA PRO A 10 -3.66 -9.09 -0.50
C PRO A 10 -3.44 -7.58 -0.54
N ASP A 11 -3.86 -6.93 0.54
CA ASP A 11 -3.72 -5.52 0.86
C ASP A 11 -3.52 -5.48 2.38
N THR A 12 -2.26 -5.50 2.79
CA THR A 12 -1.83 -5.77 4.18
C THR A 12 -2.12 -4.58 5.08
N ASP A 13 -2.00 -3.35 4.58
CA ASP A 13 -2.28 -2.13 5.33
C ASP A 13 -3.70 -1.60 5.14
N GLY A 14 -4.42 -2.07 4.11
CA GLY A 14 -5.79 -1.68 3.80
C GLY A 14 -5.91 -0.27 3.21
N ASP A 15 -4.92 0.19 2.45
CA ASP A 15 -4.95 1.49 1.76
C ASP A 15 -5.68 1.44 0.39
N GLY A 16 -6.05 0.23 -0.06
CA GLY A 16 -6.72 -0.01 -1.33
C GLY A 16 -5.78 -0.28 -2.50
N ILE A 17 -4.48 -0.41 -2.23
CA ILE A 17 -3.44 -0.81 -3.18
C ILE A 17 -3.00 -2.22 -2.81
N ASN A 18 -2.92 -3.08 -3.82
CA ASN A 18 -2.50 -4.46 -3.60
C ASN A 18 -1.02 -4.50 -3.17
N ASP A 19 -0.66 -5.43 -2.27
CA ASP A 19 0.71 -5.60 -1.76
C ASP A 19 1.78 -5.76 -2.87
N GLU A 20 1.39 -6.25 -4.04
CA GLU A 20 2.30 -6.39 -5.19
C GLU A 20 2.60 -5.07 -5.91
N GLN A 21 1.74 -4.08 -5.74
CA GLN A 21 1.82 -2.74 -6.35
C GLN A 21 2.22 -1.68 -5.33
N ASP A 22 2.07 -1.99 -4.05
CA ASP A 22 2.46 -1.16 -2.93
C ASP A 22 3.96 -1.32 -2.62
N LYS A 23 4.67 -0.19 -2.54
CA LYS A 23 6.07 -0.13 -2.11
C LYS A 23 6.23 -0.16 -0.59
N CYS A 24 5.18 0.14 0.15
CA CYS A 24 5.11 0.21 1.60
C CYS A 24 3.94 -0.62 2.16
N PRO A 25 3.90 -1.96 1.91
CA PRO A 25 2.75 -2.82 2.25
C PRO A 25 2.37 -2.92 3.74
N ASN A 26 3.14 -2.29 4.64
CA ASN A 26 2.85 -2.25 6.07
C ASN A 26 2.41 -0.85 6.56
N GLU A 27 2.37 0.15 5.68
CA GLU A 27 2.16 1.55 6.02
C GLU A 27 1.26 2.23 4.99
N LYS A 28 0.06 2.65 5.45
CA LYS A 28 -0.93 3.29 4.59
C LYS A 28 -0.35 4.45 3.82
N GLY A 29 -0.50 4.39 2.51
CA GLY A 29 -0.08 5.44 1.63
C GLY A 29 -1.15 5.91 0.67
N PHE A 30 -0.66 6.52 -0.41
CA PHE A 30 -1.50 6.96 -1.51
C PHE A 30 -0.95 6.42 -2.82
N ALA A 31 -1.83 6.17 -3.79
CA ALA A 31 -1.44 5.69 -5.12
C ALA A 31 -0.42 6.61 -5.82
N ARG A 32 -0.49 7.93 -5.58
CA ARG A 32 0.49 8.91 -6.08
C ARG A 32 1.92 8.69 -5.55
N TYR A 33 2.05 8.02 -4.41
CA TYR A 33 3.30 7.65 -3.75
C TYR A 33 3.55 6.14 -3.80
N GLN A 34 2.84 5.43 -4.69
CA GLN A 34 3.01 3.98 -4.87
C GLN A 34 2.71 3.20 -3.57
N GLY A 35 1.68 3.63 -2.84
CA GLY A 35 1.26 3.03 -1.57
C GLY A 35 2.14 3.38 -0.38
N CYS A 36 3.13 4.24 -0.57
CA CYS A 36 3.86 4.82 0.56
C CYS A 36 3.19 6.07 1.12
N PRO A 37 3.42 6.37 2.41
CA PRO A 37 3.01 7.63 3.02
C PRO A 37 3.63 8.83 2.30
N ILE A 38 3.07 10.01 2.55
CA ILE A 38 3.66 11.26 2.10
C ILE A 38 5.12 11.33 2.59
N PRO A 39 6.10 11.68 1.74
CA PRO A 39 7.46 11.93 2.17
C PRO A 39 7.41 13.05 3.20
N ASP A 40 7.72 12.68 4.44
CA ASP A 40 7.84 13.61 5.55
C ASP A 40 8.93 14.64 5.19
N THR A 41 8.49 15.87 4.94
CA THR A 41 9.37 16.94 4.42
C THR A 41 9.96 17.77 5.55
N ASP A 42 9.37 17.69 6.74
CA ASP A 42 9.74 18.40 7.96
C ASP A 42 10.23 17.49 9.09
N ALA A 43 10.26 16.18 8.86
CA ALA A 43 10.75 15.13 9.76
C ALA A 43 10.01 15.06 11.11
N ASP A 44 8.71 15.38 11.13
CA ASP A 44 7.90 15.39 12.36
C ASP A 44 7.11 14.09 12.60
N GLY A 45 7.12 13.15 11.65
CA GLY A 45 6.48 11.85 11.75
C GLY A 45 4.96 11.85 11.57
N VAL A 46 4.39 12.87 10.89
CA VAL A 46 2.94 13.03 10.64
C VAL A 46 2.58 13.20 9.17
#